data_AF-A0A6P0HFM6-F1
#
_entry.id   AF-A0A6P0HFM6-F1
#
_cell.length_a   1.000
_cell.length_b   1.000
_cell.length_c   1.000
_cell.angle_alpha   90.00
_cell.angle_beta   90.00
_cell.angle_gamma   90.00
#
_symmetry.space_group_name_H-M   'P 1'
#
loop_
_entity.id
_entity.type
_entity.pdbx_description
1 polymer ?
#
loop_
_entity_poly.entity_id
_entity_poly.type
_entity_poly.pdbx_seq_one_letter_code
_entity_poly.pdbx_strand_id
1 'polypeptide(L)'
;MLQGVPMGGESGGPTSTPQLTVSEVVNAFLHVRVEHLDLKEKTRLNHRAHHTYRIRSTGLGARPMLTISQAEVDDWLQHLTARGWSAGTIDRTHALLAAAHAWHRSRCPRPART
;
A
#
# COMPACT_ATOMS: atom_id res chain seq x y z
N MET A 1 11.41 -52.51 -16.88
CA MET A 1 11.08 -51.24 -17.55
C MET A 1 10.08 -50.49 -16.66
N LEU A 2 10.39 -49.23 -16.37
CA LEU A 2 9.55 -48.12 -15.87
C LEU A 2 8.75 -48.28 -14.56
N GLN A 3 9.22 -47.53 -13.56
CA GLN A 3 8.43 -47.05 -12.42
C GLN A 3 7.31 -46.11 -12.89
N GLY A 4 6.11 -46.24 -12.31
CA GLY A 4 5.01 -45.28 -12.45
C GLY A 4 4.87 -44.46 -11.16
N VAL A 5 5.29 -43.20 -11.23
CA VAL A 5 5.14 -42.19 -10.18
C VAL A 5 3.68 -41.71 -10.16
N PRO A 6 2.98 -41.64 -9.02
CA PRO A 6 1.75 -40.86 -8.94
C PRO A 6 2.09 -39.36 -9.00
N MET A 7 1.73 -38.75 -10.13
CA MET A 7 1.76 -37.31 -10.36
C MET A 7 0.78 -36.58 -9.44
N GLY A 8 1.31 -35.59 -8.72
CA GLY A 8 0.63 -34.31 -8.52
C GLY A 8 -0.62 -34.31 -7.66
N GLY A 9 -0.43 -34.45 -6.35
CA GLY A 9 -1.30 -33.71 -5.43
C GLY A 9 -1.03 -32.22 -5.65
N GLU A 10 -1.85 -31.56 -6.47
CA GLU A 10 -1.92 -30.11 -6.49
C GLU A 10 -2.33 -29.67 -5.09
N SER A 11 -1.32 -29.29 -4.30
CA SER A 11 -1.51 -28.54 -3.09
C SER A 11 -2.22 -27.25 -3.49
N GLY A 12 -3.53 -27.21 -3.24
CA GLY A 12 -4.27 -25.98 -3.12
C GLY A 12 -3.64 -25.15 -2.00
N GLY A 13 -2.62 -24.37 -2.33
CA GLY A 13 -2.24 -23.22 -1.54
C GLY A 13 -3.37 -22.20 -1.67
N PRO A 14 -3.78 -21.51 -0.59
CA PRO A 14 -4.67 -20.36 -0.75
C PRO A 14 -3.98 -19.45 -1.77
N THR A 15 -4.71 -19.08 -2.82
CA THR A 15 -4.33 -18.00 -3.74
C THR A 15 -4.11 -16.75 -2.90
N SER A 16 -2.91 -16.63 -2.35
CA SER A 16 -2.47 -15.46 -1.62
C SER A 16 -2.35 -14.40 -2.69
N THR A 17 -3.44 -13.67 -2.89
CA THR A 17 -3.37 -12.40 -3.60
C THR A 17 -2.22 -11.66 -2.94
N PRO A 18 -1.15 -11.29 -3.67
CA PRO A 18 0.01 -10.65 -3.07
C PRO A 18 -0.52 -9.44 -2.30
N GLN A 19 -0.44 -9.52 -0.96
CA GLN A 19 -0.96 -8.46 -0.11
C GLN A 19 0.04 -7.32 -0.22
N LEU A 20 -0.24 -6.40 -1.16
CA LEU A 20 0.59 -5.25 -1.39
C LEU A 20 0.74 -4.48 -0.08
N THR A 21 1.99 -4.12 0.22
CA THR A 21 2.30 -3.33 1.41
C THR A 21 1.76 -1.90 1.26
N VAL A 22 1.62 -1.18 2.38
CA VAL A 22 1.21 0.23 2.37
C VAL A 22 2.09 1.05 1.40
N SER A 23 3.41 0.83 1.41
CA SER A 23 4.32 1.54 0.50
C SER A 23 4.03 1.22 -0.96
N GLU A 24 3.81 -0.05 -1.29
CA GLU A 24 3.54 -0.47 -2.67
C GLU A 24 2.21 0.06 -3.18
N VAL A 25 1.17 -0.01 -2.35
CA VAL A 25 -0.15 0.52 -2.69
C VAL A 25 -0.10 2.03 -2.88
N VAL A 26 0.50 2.77 -1.96
CA VAL A 26 0.63 4.24 -2.10
C VAL A 26 1.48 4.60 -3.31
N ASN A 27 2.54 3.85 -3.57
CA ASN A 27 3.39 4.06 -4.74
C ASN A 27 2.63 3.81 -6.06
N ALA A 28 1.79 2.79 -6.12
CA ALA A 28 0.95 2.49 -7.29
C ALA A 28 -0.18 3.50 -7.45
N PHE A 29 -0.81 3.91 -6.35
CA PHE A 29 -1.83 4.96 -6.34
C PHE A 29 -1.27 6.30 -6.83
N LEU A 30 -0.08 6.68 -6.35
CA LEU A 30 0.62 7.88 -6.81
C LEU A 30 1.01 7.76 -8.27
N HIS A 31 1.44 6.58 -8.74
CA HIS A 31 1.75 6.40 -10.16
C HIS A 31 0.52 6.73 -11.04
N VAL A 32 -0.64 6.16 -10.72
CA VAL A 32 -1.89 6.43 -11.46
C VAL A 32 -2.36 7.89 -11.30
N ARG A 33 -2.38 8.42 -10.07
CA ARG A 33 -2.83 9.79 -9.81
C ARG A 33 -1.97 10.84 -10.50
N VAL A 34 -0.66 10.64 -10.48
CA VAL A 34 0.31 11.63 -10.93
C VAL A 34 0.54 11.51 -12.44
N GLU A 35 0.29 10.34 -13.05
CA GLU A 35 0.24 10.17 -14.50
C GLU A 35 -0.80 11.10 -15.16
N HIS A 36 -1.96 11.29 -14.51
CA HIS A 36 -3.03 12.17 -15.00
C HIS A 36 -2.85 13.66 -14.64
N LEU A 37 -1.81 14.02 -13.88
CA LEU A 37 -1.51 15.42 -13.59
C LEU A 37 -0.62 16.00 -14.70
N ASP A 38 -1.04 17.15 -15.24
CA ASP A 38 -0.26 17.97 -16.17
C ASP A 38 0.90 18.67 -15.44
N LEU A 39 1.79 17.86 -14.87
CA LEU A 39 2.97 18.27 -14.12
C LEU A 39 4.21 17.80 -14.86
N LYS A 40 5.27 18.62 -14.84
CA LYS A 40 6.59 18.22 -15.34
C LYS A 40 7.03 16.93 -14.66
N GLU A 41 7.61 16.00 -15.43
CA GLU A 41 8.03 14.68 -14.94
C GLU A 41 8.90 14.75 -13.67
N LYS A 42 9.83 15.71 -13.62
CA LYS A 42 10.66 15.95 -12.43
C LYS A 42 9.84 16.29 -11.18
N THR A 43 8.78 17.09 -11.33
CA THR A 43 7.86 17.44 -10.25
C THR A 43 7.06 16.22 -9.81
N ARG A 44 6.61 15.40 -10.76
CA ARG A 44 5.91 14.12 -10.50
C ARG A 44 6.77 13.15 -9.69
N LEU A 45 8.03 12.96 -10.12
CA LEU A 45 8.99 12.08 -9.47
C LEU A 45 9.37 12.59 -8.08
N ASN A 46 9.60 13.90 -7.90
CA ASN A 46 9.85 14.48 -6.58
C ASN A 46 8.65 14.32 -5.64
N HIS A 47 7.44 14.57 -6.13
CA HIS A 47 6.23 14.41 -5.34
C HIS A 47 6.05 12.96 -4.89
N ARG A 48 6.25 12.01 -5.81
CA ARG A 48 6.23 10.57 -5.52
C ARG A 48 7.30 10.15 -4.51
N ALA A 49 8.56 10.52 -4.75
CA ALA A 49 9.67 10.18 -3.87
C ALA A 49 9.47 10.73 -2.46
N HIS A 50 8.97 11.98 -2.35
CA HIS A 50 8.71 12.63 -1.08
C HIS A 50 7.64 11.89 -0.27
N HIS A 51 6.52 11.51 -0.89
CA HIS A 51 5.46 10.76 -0.19
C HIS A 51 5.84 9.31 0.11
N THR A 52 6.53 8.62 -0.79
CA THR A 52 6.98 7.24 -0.58
C THR A 52 8.04 7.16 0.52
N TYR A 53 9.00 8.10 0.56
CA TYR A 53 10.02 8.15 1.61
C TYR A 53 9.40 8.35 3.00
N ARG A 54 8.40 9.23 3.09
CA ARG A 54 7.68 9.55 4.32
C ARG A 54 6.97 8.34 4.94
N ILE A 55 6.37 7.48 4.12
CA ILE A 55 5.66 6.27 4.57
C ILE A 55 6.63 5.12 4.85
N ARG A 56 7.73 5.02 4.07
CA ARG A 56 8.76 4.00 4.27
C ARG A 56 9.56 4.21 5.55
N SER A 57 9.83 5.47 5.92
CA SER A 57 10.67 5.83 7.07
C SER A 57 10.06 5.48 8.44
N THR A 58 8.78 5.11 8.50
CA THR A 58 8.02 4.94 9.74
C THR A 58 7.62 3.50 10.04
N GLY A 59 8.11 2.51 9.30
CA GLY A 59 7.80 1.09 9.50
C GLY A 59 6.40 0.66 9.01
N LEU A 60 5.41 1.56 9.05
CA LEU A 60 4.06 1.34 8.51
C LEU A 60 4.07 0.88 7.05
N GLY A 61 5.03 1.39 6.28
CA GLY A 61 5.21 1.08 4.87
C GLY A 61 5.41 -0.41 4.55
N ALA A 62 5.84 -1.24 5.50
CA ALA A 62 6.03 -2.68 5.33
C ALA A 62 4.78 -3.50 5.70
N ARG A 63 3.76 -2.88 6.32
CA ARG A 63 2.53 -3.56 6.72
C ARG A 63 1.65 -3.82 5.49
N PRO A 64 0.87 -4.91 5.47
CA PRO A 64 -0.06 -5.16 4.38
C PRO A 64 -1.21 -4.14 4.44
N MET A 65 -1.51 -3.52 3.30
CA MET A 65 -2.45 -2.40 3.26
C MET A 65 -3.88 -2.78 3.67
N LEU A 66 -4.29 -4.03 3.45
CA LEU A 66 -5.63 -4.52 3.77
C LEU A 66 -5.79 -5.02 5.21
N THR A 67 -4.69 -5.18 5.95
CA THR A 67 -4.69 -5.74 7.32
C THR A 67 -4.31 -4.72 8.38
N ILE A 68 -3.88 -3.53 7.97
CA ILE A 68 -3.58 -2.43 8.88
C ILE A 68 -4.84 -2.01 9.63
N SER A 69 -4.74 -1.96 10.95
CA SER A 69 -5.83 -1.50 11.81
C SER A 69 -5.85 0.03 11.93
N GLN A 70 -7.01 0.59 12.27
CA GLN A 70 -7.13 2.04 12.55
C GLN A 70 -6.21 2.46 13.71
N ALA A 71 -6.01 1.60 14.70
CA ALA A 71 -5.12 1.87 15.83
C ALA A 71 -3.65 1.98 15.40
N GLU A 72 -3.19 1.14 14.47
CA GLU A 72 -1.84 1.24 13.89
C GLU A 72 -1.67 2.52 13.05
N VAL A 73 -2.72 2.96 12.35
CA VAL A 73 -2.69 4.24 11.65
C VAL A 73 -2.62 5.40 12.63
N ASP A 74 -3.39 5.36 13.72
CA ASP A 74 -3.42 6.42 14.73
C ASP A 74 -2.08 6.54 15.47
N ASP A 75 -1.52 5.41 15.93
CA ASP A 75 -0.18 5.34 16.53
C ASP A 75 0.90 5.91 15.60
N TRP A 76 0.80 5.59 14.30
CA TRP A 76 1.69 6.16 13.31
C TRP A 76 1.54 7.68 13.15
N LEU A 77 0.31 8.21 13.14
CA LEU A 77 0.08 9.66 13.07
C LEU A 77 0.59 10.38 14.31
N GLN A 78 0.44 9.78 15.49
CA GLN A 78 1.02 10.28 16.74
C GLN A 78 2.55 10.28 16.67
N HIS A 79 3.17 9.23 16.14
CA HIS A 79 4.62 9.17 15.93
C HIS A 79 5.12 10.27 14.98
N LEU A 80 4.38 10.57 13.91
CA LEU A 80 4.70 11.70 13.01
C LEU A 80 4.60 13.05 13.75
N THR A 81 3.58 13.22 14.59
CA THR A 81 3.42 14.41 15.43
C THR A 81 4.60 14.57 16.39
N ALA A 82 5.00 13.49 17.06
CA ALA A 82 6.15 13.47 17.97
C ALA A 82 7.48 13.77 17.27
N ARG A 83 7.61 13.44 15.99
CA ARG A 83 8.77 13.81 15.15
C ARG A 83 8.78 15.27 14.69
N GLY A 84 7.82 16.09 15.14
CA GLY A 84 7.75 17.52 14.82
C GLY A 84 7.19 17.81 13.43
N TRP A 85 6.43 16.88 12.84
CA TRP A 85 5.77 17.15 11.56
C TRP A 85 4.61 18.11 11.76
N SER A 86 4.47 19.08 10.85
CA SER A 86 3.35 20.03 10.92
C SER A 86 2.01 19.32 10.71
N ALA A 87 0.97 19.77 11.41
CA ALA A 87 -0.38 19.21 11.31
C ALA A 87 -0.89 19.12 9.85
N GLY A 88 -0.67 20.16 9.03
CA GLY A 88 -1.04 20.14 7.61
C GLY A 88 -0.24 19.16 6.73
N THR A 89 0.92 18.68 7.21
CA THR A 89 1.64 17.57 6.56
C THR A 89 1.07 16.22 6.96
N ILE A 90 0.74 16.06 8.25
CA ILE A 90 0.14 14.84 8.79
C ILE A 90 -1.22 14.59 8.15
N ASP A 91 -2.08 15.62 8.09
CA ASP A 91 -3.39 15.58 7.46
C ASP A 91 -3.32 15.15 5.98
N ARG A 92 -2.43 15.78 5.20
CA ARG A 92 -2.19 15.40 3.79
C ARG A 92 -1.70 13.96 3.65
N THR A 93 -0.88 13.48 4.58
CA THR A 93 -0.35 12.12 4.54
C THR A 93 -1.43 11.10 4.93
N HIS A 94 -2.27 11.43 5.91
CA HIS A 94 -3.43 10.63 6.30
C HIS A 94 -4.46 10.53 5.17
N ALA A 95 -4.81 11.66 4.54
CA ALA A 95 -5.71 11.72 3.39
C ALA A 95 -5.18 10.91 2.20
N LEU A 96 -3.87 10.98 1.94
CA LEU A 96 -3.22 10.17 0.90
C LEU A 96 -3.35 8.68 1.19
N LEU A 97 -3.10 8.26 2.44
CA LEU A 97 -3.21 6.87 2.86
C LEU A 97 -4.65 6.36 2.72
N ALA A 98 -5.63 7.14 3.18
CA ALA A 98 -7.05 6.80 3.06
C ALA A 98 -7.49 6.66 1.59
N ALA A 99 -7.03 7.57 0.72
CA ALA A 99 -7.34 7.51 -0.70
C ALA A 99 -6.67 6.32 -1.40
N ALA A 100 -5.42 6.00 -1.05
CA ALA A 100 -4.72 4.82 -1.55
C ALA A 100 -5.40 3.52 -1.06
N HIS A 101 -5.89 3.49 0.18
CA HIS A 101 -6.65 2.38 0.74
C HIS A 101 -7.94 2.15 -0.04
N ALA A 102 -8.73 3.20 -0.25
CA ALA A 102 -9.98 3.14 -1.01
C ALA A 102 -9.75 2.68 -2.45
N TRP A 103 -8.71 3.21 -3.12
CA TRP A 103 -8.31 2.80 -4.45
C TRP A 103 -7.92 1.32 -4.52
N HIS A 104 -7.11 0.84 -3.58
CA HIS A 104 -6.71 -0.56 -3.53
C HIS A 104 -7.90 -1.50 -3.28
N ARG A 105 -8.79 -1.14 -2.36
CA ARG A 105 -10.04 -1.87 -2.08
C ARG A 105 -10.97 -1.92 -3.30
N SER A 106 -11.00 -0.87 -4.12
CA SER A 106 -11.79 -0.85 -5.36
C SER A 106 -11.21 -1.73 -6.47
N ARG A 107 -9.89 -1.99 -6.45
CA ARG A 107 -9.18 -2.81 -7.45
C ARG A 107 -9.02 -4.27 -7.04
N CYS A 108 -9.09 -4.58 -5.75
CA CYS A 108 -9.17 -5.94 -5.23
C CYS A 108 -10.64 -6.23 -4.87
N PRO A 109 -11.45 -6.78 -5.79
CA PRO A 109 -12.78 -7.25 -5.42
C PRO A 109 -12.59 -8.30 -4.33
N ARG A 110 -13.11 -8.02 -3.13
CA ARG A 110 -13.27 -9.02 -2.07
C ARG A 110 -13.91 -10.25 -2.74
N PRO A 111 -13.37 -11.48 -2.59
CA PRO A 111 -14.08 -12.65 -3.07
C PRO A 111 -15.47 -12.59 -2.44
N ALA A 112 -16.49 -12.47 -3.29
CA ALA A 112 -17.88 -12.48 -2.87
C ALA A 112 -18.03 -13.72 -1.99
N ARG A 113 -18.32 -13.50 -0.71
CA ARG A 113 -18.69 -14.59 0.19
C ARG A 113 -20.04 -15.06 -0.34
N THR A 114 -20.03 -16.25 -0.96
CA THR A 114 -21.19 -17.07 -1.31
C THR A 114 -22.23 -17.07 -0.21
#